data_AF-A0A1F8ME44-F1
#
_entry.id   AF-A0A1F8ME44-F1
#
_cell.length_a   1.000
_cell.length_b   1.000
_cell.length_c   1.000
_cell.angle_alpha   90.00
_cell.angle_beta   90.00
_cell.angle_gamma   90.00
#
_symmetry.space_group_name_H-M   'P 1'
#
loop_
_entity.id
_entity.type
_entity.pdbx_description
1 polymer ?
#
loop_
_entity_poly.entity_id
_entity_poly.type
_entity_poly.pdbx_seq_one_letter_code
_entity_poly.pdbx_strand_id
1 'polypeptide(L)'
;MPQQPCFTTPIEAIAFINACLQQNDSAKLYAAFSQETSDFWKDTLVEHLRGIQDTETLESVFLEDGKISSFPEDETVLHLGGHSLRTHHLHIRLVKKADGWVLESILICR
;
A
#
# COMPACT_ATOMS: atom_id res chain seq x y z
N MET A 1 -8.52 -17.88 -10.67
CA MET A 1 -8.54 -16.60 -9.94
C MET A 1 -7.21 -15.91 -10.18
N PRO A 2 -7.15 -14.60 -10.43
CA PRO A 2 -5.86 -13.91 -10.53
C PRO A 2 -5.08 -14.13 -9.23
N GLN A 3 -3.81 -14.51 -9.35
CA GLN A 3 -2.96 -14.78 -8.21
C GLN A 3 -2.61 -13.44 -7.55
N GLN A 4 -2.87 -13.34 -6.25
CA GLN A 4 -2.54 -12.14 -5.48
C GLN A 4 -1.02 -11.90 -5.56
N PRO A 5 -0.56 -10.65 -5.79
CA PRO A 5 0.85 -10.36 -5.81
C PRO A 5 1.47 -10.61 -4.43
N CYS A 6 2.66 -11.21 -4.44
CA CYS A 6 3.47 -11.46 -3.26
C CYS A 6 4.76 -10.66 -3.38
N PHE A 7 5.14 -9.99 -2.30
CA PHE A 7 6.27 -9.07 -2.24
C PHE A 7 7.34 -9.60 -1.30
N THR A 8 8.60 -9.42 -1.68
CA THR A 8 9.77 -9.76 -0.85
C THR A 8 10.41 -8.53 -0.22
N THR A 9 10.09 -7.33 -0.73
CA THR A 9 10.50 -6.06 -0.12
C THR A 9 9.37 -5.02 -0.07
N PRO A 10 9.42 -4.06 0.87
CA PRO A 10 8.50 -2.92 0.91
C PRO A 10 8.52 -2.10 -0.40
N ILE A 11 9.70 -1.97 -1.01
CA ILE A 11 9.88 -1.24 -2.28
C ILE A 11 9.09 -1.92 -3.41
N GLU A 12 9.08 -3.26 -3.48
CA GLU A 12 8.28 -3.97 -4.47
C GLU A 12 6.77 -3.72 -4.31
N ALA A 13 6.29 -3.68 -3.06
CA ALA A 13 4.89 -3.37 -2.78
C ALA A 13 4.52 -1.94 -3.21
N ILE A 14 5.39 -0.97 -2.92
CA ILE A 14 5.20 0.43 -3.31
C ILE A 14 5.29 0.59 -4.84
N ALA A 15 6.26 -0.05 -5.48
CA ALA A 15 6.41 -0.04 -6.93
C ALA A 15 5.19 -0.63 -7.65
N PHE A 16 4.59 -1.68 -7.09
CA PHE A 16 3.33 -2.24 -7.58
C PHE A 16 2.18 -1.23 -7.51
N ILE A 17 2.03 -0.54 -6.38
CA ILE A 17 0.99 0.50 -6.20
C ILE A 17 1.23 1.64 -7.21
N ASN A 18 2.47 2.14 -7.30
CA ASN A 18 2.87 3.16 -8.26
C ASN A 18 2.52 2.77 -9.70
N ALA A 19 2.85 1.54 -10.11
CA ALA A 19 2.55 1.04 -11.44
C ALA A 19 1.04 0.98 -11.74
N CYS A 20 0.22 0.56 -10.78
CA CYS A 20 -1.23 0.54 -10.96
C CYS A 20 -1.79 1.96 -11.12
N LEU A 21 -1.29 2.94 -10.35
CA LEU A 21 -1.71 4.33 -10.46
C LEU A 21 -1.32 4.95 -11.81
N GLN A 22 -0.08 4.72 -12.26
CA GLN A 22 0.42 5.22 -13.55
C GLN A 22 -0.37 4.63 -14.74
N GLN A 23 -0.79 3.37 -14.63
CA GLN A 23 -1.57 2.68 -15.66
C GLN A 23 -3.08 2.98 -15.56
N ASN A 24 -3.51 3.77 -14.56
CA ASN A 24 -4.93 3.98 -14.22
C ASN A 24 -5.69 2.66 -13.97
N ASP A 25 -4.99 1.61 -13.52
CA ASP A 25 -5.53 0.26 -13.32
C ASP A 25 -5.96 0.07 -11.86
N SER A 26 -7.04 0.75 -11.48
CA SER A 26 -7.61 0.65 -10.14
C SER A 26 -8.17 -0.75 -9.85
N ALA A 27 -8.66 -1.46 -10.87
CA ALA A 27 -9.15 -2.83 -10.73
C ALA A 27 -8.05 -3.78 -10.26
N LYS A 28 -6.85 -3.70 -10.87
CA LYS A 28 -5.69 -4.46 -10.45
C LYS A 28 -5.19 -4.07 -9.06
N LEU A 29 -5.22 -2.78 -8.73
CA LEU A 29 -4.89 -2.32 -7.39
C LEU A 29 -5.83 -2.94 -6.34
N TYR A 30 -7.15 -2.88 -6.55
CA TYR A 30 -8.13 -3.44 -5.62
C TYR A 30 -8.05 -4.96 -5.51
N ALA A 31 -7.83 -5.64 -6.63
CA ALA A 31 -7.68 -7.10 -6.65
C ALA A 31 -6.41 -7.58 -5.92
N ALA A 32 -5.45 -6.69 -5.65
CA ALA A 32 -4.24 -7.04 -4.91
C ALA A 32 -4.45 -7.16 -3.40
N PHE A 33 -5.54 -6.60 -2.85
CA PHE A 33 -5.87 -6.72 -1.42
C PHE A 33 -6.57 -8.05 -1.14
N SER A 34 -6.14 -8.76 -0.09
CA SER A 34 -6.79 -10.03 0.30
C SER A 34 -8.13 -9.82 1.00
N GLN A 35 -8.34 -8.63 1.58
CA GLN A 35 -9.62 -8.19 2.09
C GLN A 35 -10.25 -7.21 1.11
N GLU A 36 -11.57 -7.27 1.01
CA GLU A 36 -12.31 -6.35 0.16
C GLU A 36 -12.12 -4.91 0.66
N THR A 37 -11.63 -4.04 -0.24
CA THR A 37 -11.61 -2.61 0.03
C THR A 37 -13.05 -2.11 0.02
N SER A 38 -13.48 -1.43 1.09
CA SER A 38 -14.82 -0.86 1.17
C SER A 38 -15.08 0.05 -0.04
N ASP A 39 -16.26 -0.08 -0.67
CA ASP A 39 -16.66 0.76 -1.81
C ASP A 39 -16.59 2.25 -1.47
N PHE A 40 -16.90 2.61 -0.22
CA PHE A 40 -16.77 3.99 0.28
C PHE A 40 -15.34 4.53 0.13
N TRP A 41 -14.32 3.69 0.32
CA TRP A 41 -12.92 4.10 0.24
C TRP A 41 -12.32 3.96 -1.15
N LYS A 42 -12.88 3.10 -2.02
CA LYS A 42 -12.40 2.93 -3.40
C LYS A 42 -12.42 4.27 -4.16
N ASP A 43 -13.48 5.05 -4.02
CA ASP A 43 -13.60 6.31 -4.77
C ASP A 43 -12.51 7.32 -4.37
N THR A 44 -12.20 7.44 -3.08
CA THR A 44 -11.23 8.42 -2.56
C THR A 44 -9.79 7.92 -2.52
N LEU A 45 -9.57 6.59 -2.53
CA LEU A 45 -8.24 6.01 -2.35
C LEU A 45 -7.29 6.42 -3.47
N VAL A 46 -7.73 6.28 -4.73
CA VAL A 46 -6.89 6.60 -5.89
C VAL A 46 -6.56 8.08 -5.90
N GLU A 47 -7.50 8.95 -5.53
CA GLU A 47 -7.29 10.38 -5.41
C GLU A 47 -6.25 10.71 -4.34
N HIS A 48 -6.34 10.09 -3.16
CA HIS A 48 -5.35 10.28 -2.09
C HIS A 48 -3.96 9.81 -2.50
N LEU A 49 -3.85 8.61 -3.09
CA LEU A 49 -2.57 8.07 -3.54
C LEU A 49 -1.93 8.95 -4.62
N ARG A 50 -2.72 9.49 -5.55
CA ARG A 50 -2.25 10.48 -6.55
C ARG A 50 -1.85 11.80 -5.91
N GLY A 51 -2.64 12.30 -4.96
CA GLY A 51 -2.31 13.52 -4.22
C GLY A 51 -0.97 13.40 -3.50
N ILE A 52 -0.64 12.21 -2.98
CA ILE A 52 0.71 11.93 -2.46
C ILE A 52 1.72 11.99 -3.60
N GLN A 53 1.54 11.28 -4.72
CA GLN A 53 2.49 11.29 -5.85
C GLN A 53 2.74 12.69 -6.44
N ASP A 54 1.75 13.58 -6.41
CA ASP A 54 1.85 14.94 -6.94
C ASP A 54 2.62 15.89 -6.00
N THR A 55 2.70 15.54 -4.71
CA THR A 55 3.34 16.37 -3.68
C THR A 55 4.67 15.80 -3.18
N GLU A 56 4.84 14.47 -3.18
CA GLU A 56 6.01 13.72 -2.72
C GLU A 56 6.04 12.30 -3.36
N THR A 57 6.97 11.42 -2.97
CA THR A 57 6.99 10.03 -3.41
C THR A 57 6.34 9.10 -2.39
N LEU A 58 5.65 8.04 -2.85
CA LEU A 58 5.08 7.02 -1.96
C LEU A 58 6.17 6.37 -1.10
N GLU A 59 7.39 6.21 -1.63
CA GLU A 59 8.54 5.68 -0.91
C GLU A 59 8.93 6.56 0.30
N SER A 60 9.02 7.88 0.11
CA SER A 60 9.34 8.83 1.19
C SER A 60 8.28 8.81 2.29
N VAL A 61 7.03 8.69 1.87
CA VAL A 61 5.86 8.76 2.73
C VAL A 61 5.60 7.45 3.50
N PHE A 62 5.80 6.30 2.86
CA PHE A 62 5.49 4.99 3.45
C PHE A 62 6.67 4.31 4.16
N LEU A 63 7.92 4.71 3.88
CA LEU A 63 9.10 4.06 4.46
C LEU A 63 9.75 4.85 5.61
N GLU A 64 8.98 5.63 6.40
CA GLU A 64 9.49 6.49 7.50
C GLU A 64 10.77 7.27 7.12
N ASP A 65 10.68 8.16 6.13
CA ASP A 65 11.85 8.87 5.55
C ASP A 65 12.91 7.94 4.94
N GLY A 66 12.49 6.79 4.39
CA GLY A 66 13.36 5.81 3.73
C GLY A 66 14.10 4.86 4.67
N LYS A 67 13.74 4.81 5.95
CA LYS A 67 14.36 3.93 6.96
C LYS A 67 13.96 2.46 6.81
N ILE A 68 12.75 2.19 6.34
CA ILE A 68 12.29 0.81 6.12
C ILE A 68 12.79 0.34 4.75
N SER A 69 13.90 -0.40 4.74
CA SER A 69 14.52 -0.93 3.52
C SER A 69 14.21 -2.41 3.26
N SER A 70 13.71 -3.13 4.27
CA SER A 70 13.34 -4.54 4.20
C SER A 70 12.10 -4.84 5.04
N PHE A 71 11.42 -5.95 4.75
CA PHE A 71 10.35 -6.42 5.62
C PHE A 71 10.94 -6.97 6.92
N PRO A 72 10.35 -6.66 8.09
CA PRO A 72 10.85 -7.19 9.36
C PRO A 72 10.68 -8.72 9.41
N GLU A 73 11.69 -9.45 9.88
CA GLU A 73 11.64 -10.92 9.90
C GLU A 73 10.70 -11.48 10.98
N ASP A 74 10.66 -10.83 12.14
CA ASP A 74 9.88 -11.29 13.30
C ASP A 74 8.41 -10.81 13.28
N GLU A 75 8.06 -9.91 12.35
CA GLU A 75 6.71 -9.38 12.24
C GLU A 75 5.83 -10.24 11.35
N THR A 76 4.55 -10.33 11.73
CA THR A 76 3.50 -10.97 10.91
C THR A 76 2.63 -9.95 10.19
N VAL A 77 2.66 -8.70 10.63
CA VAL A 77 1.86 -7.60 10.11
C VAL A 77 2.74 -6.36 10.03
N LEU A 78 2.73 -5.69 8.87
CA LEU A 78 3.40 -4.41 8.68
C LEU A 78 2.36 -3.38 8.27
N HIS A 79 2.41 -2.20 8.87
CA HIS A 79 1.61 -1.07 8.46
C HIS A 79 2.52 -0.07 7.75
N LEU A 80 2.20 0.24 6.50
CA LEU A 80 2.80 1.34 5.74
C LEU A 80 1.86 2.54 5.80
N GLY A 81 2.42 3.73 6.03
CA GLY A 81 1.65 4.95 6.26
C GLY A 81 1.23 5.15 7.71
N GLY A 82 0.31 6.08 7.97
CA GLY A 82 -0.01 6.49 9.32
C GLY A 82 -0.82 7.78 9.45
N HIS A 83 -0.90 8.28 10.68
CA HIS A 83 -1.41 9.60 10.99
C HIS A 83 -0.28 10.61 10.80
N SER A 84 -0.10 11.10 9.57
CA SER A 84 0.82 12.19 9.29
C SER A 84 0.18 13.21 8.36
N LEU A 85 0.70 14.44 8.40
CA LEU A 85 0.33 15.49 7.44
C LEU A 85 0.59 15.04 5.98
N ARG A 86 1.53 14.10 5.77
CA ARG A 86 1.89 13.59 4.44
C ARG A 86 0.91 12.54 3.94
N THR A 87 0.55 11.58 4.81
CA THR A 87 -0.26 10.40 4.45
C THR A 87 -1.76 10.62 4.55
N HIS A 88 -2.24 11.72 5.15
CA HIS A 88 -3.67 12.00 5.32
C HIS A 88 -4.44 10.77 5.84
N HIS A 89 -3.97 10.20 6.96
CA HIS A 89 -4.60 9.06 7.65
C HIS A 89 -4.65 7.76 6.85
N LEU A 90 -3.84 7.60 5.79
CA LEU A 90 -3.76 6.38 5.01
C LEU A 90 -2.89 5.32 5.71
N HIS A 91 -3.47 4.14 5.90
CA HIS A 91 -2.82 2.96 6.46
C HIS A 91 -2.96 1.78 5.50
N ILE A 92 -1.84 1.26 5.02
CA ILE A 92 -1.78 0.05 4.20
C ILE A 92 -1.27 -1.08 5.07
N ARG A 93 -2.08 -2.12 5.24
CA ARG A 93 -1.71 -3.30 6.02
C ARG A 93 -1.18 -4.38 5.10
N LEU A 94 0.04 -4.85 5.38
CA LEU A 94 0.63 -6.03 4.76
C LEU A 94 0.71 -7.15 5.79
N VAL A 95 0.54 -8.39 5.33
CA VAL A 95 0.66 -9.58 6.19
C VAL A 95 1.66 -10.55 5.61
N LYS A 96 2.47 -11.13 6.48
CA LYS A 96 3.45 -12.16 6.12
C LYS A 96 2.74 -13.49 5.84
N LYS A 97 3.08 -14.11 4.73
CA LYS A 97 2.68 -15.45 4.27
C LYS A 97 3.94 -16.31 4.11
N ALA A 98 3.76 -17.60 3.81
CA ALA A 98 4.87 -18.54 3.63
C ALA A 98 5.85 -18.08 2.54
N ASP A 99 5.34 -17.51 1.46
CA ASP A 99 6.11 -17.17 0.26
C ASP A 99 6.45 -15.66 0.14
N GLY A 100 6.17 -14.87 1.18
CA GLY A 100 6.43 -13.42 1.20
C GLY A 100 5.27 -12.62 1.81
N TRP A 101 5.16 -11.35 1.45
CA TRP A 101 4.19 -10.41 2.01
C TRP A 101 3.08 -10.08 1.01
N VAL A 102 1.86 -9.94 1.50
CA VAL A 102 0.71 -9.58 0.65
C VAL A 102 0.00 -8.35 1.20
N LEU A 103 -0.57 -7.54 0.30
CA LEU A 103 -1.46 -6.45 0.69
C LEU A 103 -2.73 -7.05 1.29
N GLU A 104 -3.01 -6.79 2.56
CA GLU A 104 -4.21 -7.30 3.20
C GLU A 104 -5.37 -6.34 3.04
N SER A 105 -5.19 -5.12 3.53
CA SER A 105 -6.25 -4.12 3.57
C SER A 105 -5.65 -2.72 3.50
N ILE A 106 -6.52 -1.76 3.18
CA ILE A 106 -6.21 -0.35 3.24
C ILE A 106 -7.30 0.36 4.04
N LEU A 107 -6.87 1.23 4.94
CA LEU A 107 -7.72 1.97 5.84
C LEU A 107 -7.38 3.44 5.69
N ILE A 108 -8.41 4.27 5.54
CA ILE A 108 -8.29 5.72 5.60
C ILE A 108 -9.02 6.14 6.87
N CYS A 109 -8.30 6.71 7.84
CA CYS A 109 -8.91 7.28 9.04
C CYS A 109 -9.31 8.75 8.79
N ARG A 110 -10.12 9.32 9.68
CA ARG A 110 -10.39 10.77 9.74
C ARG A 110 -9.87 11.33 11.05
#